data_AF-A0A7W0MG92-F1
#
_entry.id   AF-A0A7W0MG92-F1
#
_cell.length_a   1.000
_cell.length_b   1.000
_cell.length_c   1.000
_cell.angle_alpha   90.00
_cell.angle_beta   90.00
_cell.angle_gamma   90.00
#
_symmetry.space_group_name_H-M   'P 1'
#
loop_
_entity.id
_entity.type
_entity.pdbx_description
1 polymer ?
#
loop_
_entity_poly.entity_id
_entity_poly.type
_entity_poly.pdbx_seq_one_letter_code
_entity_poly.pdbx_strand_id
1 'polypeptide(L)'
;EQTVTAGIISTRERTTPASSSFQRFLQTDAAINRGNSGGPLVNMRGEVIGINSQIATTTGDYNGIGFALPSNEAGFVYGQLVGNGKVRRGYLGVTLETVRGEFARVYELPDAKGAIVTDVREGPAGKAGMQANDIIVEFNGQRINGSQDLINKVASTPVGQTINLGYLRDVDGKLERRALSVAVGERPPRPSEIPDGDAATPPAKSKETTPAAADRPRLGVTLSELTPVLANEKNLRGVRGLIITDIDPSGLVSDTELRENMIVQRVNRQPVNTLADFERIIGNLKIGDAVVMNVAYERGGRVNQTIIQFTYQ
;
A
#
# COMPACT_ATOMS: atom_id res chain seq x y z
N GLU A 1 -7.41 35.54 -24.71
CA GLU A 1 -6.22 34.83 -25.17
C GLU A 1 -6.37 33.36 -24.84
N GLN A 2 -5.98 32.46 -25.75
CA GLN A 2 -5.99 31.00 -25.52
C GLN A 2 -4.56 30.50 -25.72
N THR A 3 -4.03 29.78 -24.72
CA THR A 3 -2.66 29.26 -24.74
C THR A 3 -2.68 27.76 -24.95
N VAL A 4 -1.78 27.25 -25.79
CA VAL A 4 -1.53 25.82 -25.98
C VAL A 4 -0.06 25.56 -25.73
N THR A 5 0.24 24.52 -24.96
CA THR A 5 1.59 24.03 -24.68
C THR A 5 1.72 22.60 -25.20
N ALA A 6 2.92 22.20 -25.59
CA ALA A 6 3.20 20.88 -26.11
C ALA A 6 4.27 20.18 -25.27
N GLY A 7 4.19 18.86 -25.23
CA GLY A 7 5.11 17.99 -24.51
C GLY A 7 4.80 16.53 -24.82
N ILE A 8 5.42 15.63 -24.07
CA ILE A 8 5.26 14.19 -24.15
C ILE A 8 4.65 13.64 -22.86
N ILE A 9 4.16 12.41 -22.92
CA ILE A 9 3.84 11.64 -21.73
C ILE A 9 5.14 11.03 -21.20
N SER A 10 5.62 11.54 -20.07
CA SER A 10 6.85 11.04 -19.43
C SER A 10 6.59 9.69 -18.76
N THR A 11 5.46 9.57 -18.04
CA THR A 11 5.12 8.39 -17.23
C THR A 11 3.60 8.24 -17.12
N ARG A 12 3.12 7.00 -16.98
CA ARG A 12 1.71 6.67 -16.67
C ARG A 12 1.59 6.14 -15.25
N GLU A 13 0.38 6.12 -14.70
CA GLU A 13 0.09 5.54 -13.38
C GLU A 13 0.84 6.21 -12.21
N ARG A 14 1.07 7.53 -12.30
CA ARG A 14 1.85 8.25 -11.27
C ARG A 14 0.99 8.60 -10.05
N THR A 15 1.53 8.37 -8.86
CA THR A 15 1.00 8.87 -7.60
C THR A 15 1.69 10.19 -7.22
N THR A 16 0.95 11.07 -6.56
CA THR A 16 1.41 12.30 -5.92
C THR A 16 1.15 12.24 -4.41
N PRO A 17 1.83 13.03 -3.56
CA PRO A 17 1.57 13.05 -2.13
C PRO A 17 0.10 13.34 -1.76
N ALA A 18 -0.57 14.15 -2.58
CA ALA A 18 -1.99 14.48 -2.43
C ALA A 18 -2.95 13.49 -3.15
N SER A 19 -2.43 12.40 -3.73
CA SER A 19 -3.25 11.44 -4.46
C SER A 19 -4.09 10.59 -3.53
N SER A 20 -5.39 10.54 -3.79
CA SER A 20 -6.25 9.50 -3.22
C SER A 20 -5.92 8.12 -3.80
N SER A 21 -6.44 7.06 -3.16
CA SER A 21 -6.27 5.67 -3.63
C SER A 21 -6.76 5.41 -5.07
N PHE A 22 -7.56 6.32 -5.63
CA PHE A 22 -8.14 6.20 -6.99
C PHE A 22 -7.48 7.11 -8.01
N GLN A 23 -6.59 8.01 -7.57
CA GLN A 23 -5.93 8.94 -8.49
C GLN A 23 -4.60 8.34 -8.95
N ARG A 24 -4.50 8.20 -10.27
CA ARG A 24 -3.29 7.78 -10.98
C ARG A 24 -3.13 8.71 -12.16
N PHE A 25 -2.13 9.57 -12.12
CA PHE A 25 -1.95 10.64 -13.08
C PHE A 25 -1.13 10.19 -14.28
N LEU A 26 -1.41 10.80 -15.43
CA LEU A 26 -0.48 10.92 -16.53
C LEU A 26 0.52 12.02 -16.17
N GLN A 27 1.82 11.72 -16.23
CA GLN A 27 2.87 12.71 -16.09
C GLN A 27 3.25 13.24 -17.48
N THR A 28 3.38 14.54 -17.60
CA THR A 28 3.80 15.21 -18.83
C THR A 28 4.76 16.35 -18.55
N ASP A 29 5.63 16.64 -19.51
CA ASP A 29 6.46 17.84 -19.55
C ASP A 29 5.82 18.95 -20.42
N ALA A 30 4.56 18.81 -20.85
CA ALA A 30 3.81 19.95 -21.34
C ALA A 30 3.65 20.97 -20.20
N ALA A 31 3.91 22.25 -20.49
CA ALA A 31 3.84 23.28 -19.46
C ALA A 31 2.40 23.44 -18.93
N ILE A 32 2.22 23.25 -17.62
CA ILE A 32 0.95 23.43 -16.89
C ILE A 32 1.18 24.52 -15.85
N ASN A 33 0.41 25.59 -15.90
CA ASN A 33 0.46 26.70 -14.95
C ASN A 33 -0.95 26.98 -14.38
N ARG A 34 -1.02 27.82 -13.33
CA ARG A 34 -2.32 28.33 -12.84
C ARG A 34 -3.10 28.93 -14.00
N GLY A 35 -4.38 28.58 -14.10
CA GLY A 35 -5.28 28.97 -15.20
C GLY A 35 -5.52 27.88 -16.24
N ASN A 36 -4.58 26.93 -16.43
CA ASN A 36 -4.77 25.79 -17.34
C ASN A 36 -5.22 24.50 -16.63
N SER A 37 -5.26 24.49 -15.28
CA SER A 37 -5.89 23.43 -14.49
C SER A 37 -7.37 23.31 -14.83
N GLY A 38 -7.86 22.09 -15.02
CA GLY A 38 -9.20 21.78 -15.52
C GLY A 38 -9.29 21.71 -17.05
N GLY A 39 -8.27 22.20 -17.77
CA GLY A 39 -8.19 22.11 -19.23
C GLY A 39 -7.82 20.71 -19.74
N PRO A 40 -8.09 20.40 -21.02
CA PRO A 40 -7.80 19.10 -21.60
C PRO A 40 -6.31 18.93 -21.92
N LEU A 41 -5.80 17.73 -21.66
CA LEU A 41 -4.60 17.20 -22.30
C LEU A 41 -5.04 16.36 -23.49
N VAL A 42 -4.56 16.71 -24.69
CA VAL A 42 -4.95 16.05 -25.94
C VAL A 42 -3.77 15.35 -26.60
N ASN A 43 -4.05 14.26 -27.32
CA ASN A 43 -3.04 13.62 -28.17
C ASN A 43 -2.97 14.30 -29.55
N MET A 44 -2.06 13.85 -30.42
CA MET A 44 -1.88 14.42 -31.77
C MET A 44 -3.09 14.29 -32.70
N ARG A 45 -4.10 13.47 -32.35
CA ARG A 45 -5.38 13.37 -33.07
C ARG A 45 -6.44 14.33 -32.53
N GLY A 46 -6.12 15.12 -31.50
CA GLY A 46 -7.08 16.00 -30.83
C GLY A 46 -8.02 15.28 -29.85
N GLU A 47 -7.76 14.01 -29.54
CA GLU A 47 -8.55 13.25 -28.57
C GLU A 47 -8.10 13.59 -27.14
N VAL A 48 -9.06 13.82 -26.23
CA VAL A 48 -8.77 14.09 -24.81
C VAL A 48 -8.27 12.82 -24.13
N ILE A 49 -7.02 12.86 -23.66
CA ILE A 49 -6.38 11.75 -22.93
C ILE A 49 -6.31 12.01 -21.42
N GLY A 50 -6.48 13.26 -20.99
CA GLY A 50 -6.57 13.60 -19.58
C GLY A 50 -7.03 15.03 -19.30
N ILE A 51 -7.16 15.36 -18.02
CA ILE A 51 -7.55 16.68 -17.51
C ILE A 51 -6.42 17.21 -16.63
N ASN A 52 -5.81 18.34 -17.03
CA ASN A 52 -4.70 18.96 -16.29
C ASN A 52 -5.15 19.26 -14.86
N SER A 53 -4.41 18.77 -13.87
CA SER A 53 -4.87 18.78 -12.48
C SER A 53 -3.86 19.41 -11.53
N GLN A 54 -2.59 19.04 -11.64
CA GLN A 54 -1.55 19.39 -10.66
C GLN A 54 -0.18 19.55 -11.33
N ILE A 55 0.78 20.13 -10.61
CA ILE A 55 2.19 20.17 -10.95
C ILE A 55 3.02 19.70 -9.76
N ALA A 56 4.20 19.12 -10.00
CA ALA A 56 5.17 18.91 -8.94
C ALA A 56 5.96 20.22 -8.74
N THR A 57 5.74 20.90 -7.63
CA THR A 57 6.40 22.17 -7.32
C THR A 57 6.53 22.37 -5.81
N THR A 58 7.51 23.17 -5.41
CA THR A 58 7.66 23.70 -4.04
C THR A 58 7.53 25.22 -3.99
N THR A 59 7.48 25.87 -5.16
CA THR A 59 7.37 27.33 -5.30
C THR A 59 6.00 27.76 -5.82
N GLY A 60 5.22 26.82 -6.35
CA GLY A 60 3.97 27.09 -7.06
C GLY A 60 4.13 27.24 -8.57
N ASP A 61 5.37 27.26 -9.08
CA ASP A 61 5.68 27.39 -10.50
C ASP A 61 5.95 26.05 -11.17
N TYR A 62 5.70 25.99 -12.47
CA TYR A 62 6.03 24.85 -13.30
C TYR A 62 7.54 24.66 -13.45
N ASN A 63 8.03 23.46 -13.12
CA ASN A 63 9.45 23.09 -13.18
C ASN A 63 9.71 21.85 -14.05
N GLY A 64 8.89 21.60 -15.08
CA GLY A 64 9.09 20.46 -15.99
C GLY A 64 8.16 19.26 -15.75
N ILE A 65 7.35 19.27 -14.68
CA ILE A 65 6.54 18.10 -14.28
C ILE A 65 5.09 18.51 -14.03
N GLY A 66 4.22 18.12 -14.96
CA GLY A 66 2.78 18.28 -14.90
C GLY A 66 2.05 16.95 -14.73
N PHE A 67 0.85 17.00 -14.13
CA PHE A 67 -0.01 15.86 -13.90
C PHE A 67 -1.42 16.09 -14.45
N ALA A 68 -1.89 15.13 -15.25
CA ALA A 68 -3.24 15.10 -15.79
C ALA A 68 -4.00 13.85 -15.32
N LEU A 69 -5.24 14.03 -14.86
CA LEU A 69 -6.13 12.93 -14.52
C LEU A 69 -6.56 12.22 -15.82
N PRO A 70 -6.40 10.89 -15.95
CA PRO A 70 -6.79 10.15 -17.14
C PRO A 70 -8.25 10.38 -17.56
N SER A 71 -8.51 10.46 -18.87
CA SER A 71 -9.85 10.78 -19.40
C SER A 71 -10.91 9.72 -19.09
N ASN A 72 -10.52 8.45 -18.94
CA ASN A 72 -11.42 7.39 -18.50
C ASN A 72 -11.93 7.60 -17.05
N GLU A 73 -11.04 8.02 -16.14
CA GLU A 73 -11.41 8.34 -14.75
C GLU A 73 -12.27 9.60 -14.69
N ALA A 74 -11.91 10.63 -15.46
CA ALA A 74 -12.73 11.84 -15.59
C ALA A 74 -14.13 11.53 -16.13
N GLY A 75 -14.23 10.66 -17.15
CA GLY A 75 -15.50 10.22 -17.72
C GLY A 75 -16.35 9.43 -16.72
N PHE A 76 -15.74 8.53 -15.95
CA PHE A 76 -16.43 7.78 -14.89
C PHE A 76 -17.03 8.72 -13.83
N VAL A 77 -16.23 9.67 -13.34
CA VAL A 77 -16.66 10.67 -12.36
C VAL A 77 -17.77 11.56 -12.91
N TYR A 78 -17.59 12.09 -14.12
CA TYR A 78 -18.58 12.95 -14.78
C TYR A 78 -19.92 12.24 -14.94
N GLY A 79 -19.94 10.99 -15.44
CA GLY A 79 -21.16 10.23 -15.62
C GLY A 79 -21.94 10.03 -14.32
N GLN A 80 -21.26 9.75 -13.21
CA GLN A 80 -21.91 9.61 -11.91
C GLN A 80 -22.42 10.94 -11.34
N LEU A 81 -21.68 12.03 -11.52
CA LEU A 81 -22.11 13.36 -11.05
C LEU A 81 -23.36 13.83 -11.81
N VAL A 82 -23.38 13.70 -13.13
CA VAL A 82 -24.54 14.09 -13.94
C VAL A 82 -25.75 13.18 -13.66
N GLY A 83 -25.54 11.87 -13.51
CA GLY A 83 -26.63 10.93 -13.29
C GLY A 83 -27.21 10.94 -11.88
N ASN A 84 -26.36 11.04 -10.86
CA ASN A 84 -26.73 10.77 -9.46
C ASN A 84 -26.42 11.93 -8.50
N GLY A 85 -25.81 13.02 -8.96
CA GLY A 85 -25.37 14.15 -8.14
C GLY A 85 -24.18 13.86 -7.21
N LYS A 86 -23.68 12.62 -7.17
CA LYS A 86 -22.56 12.20 -6.33
C LYS A 86 -21.81 11.01 -6.90
N VAL A 87 -20.51 10.93 -6.60
CA VAL A 87 -19.67 9.78 -6.94
C VAL A 87 -19.79 8.72 -5.86
N ARG A 88 -20.12 7.48 -6.26
CA ARG A 88 -20.20 6.31 -5.37
C ARG A 88 -19.22 5.27 -5.87
N ARG A 89 -18.34 4.79 -4.98
CA ARG A 89 -17.36 3.76 -5.29
C ARG A 89 -17.57 2.53 -4.44
N GLY A 90 -17.35 1.38 -5.07
CA GLY A 90 -17.36 0.10 -4.37
C GLY A 90 -16.29 0.02 -3.28
N TYR A 91 -16.58 -0.76 -2.25
CA TYR A 91 -15.76 -0.89 -1.06
C TYR A 91 -15.86 -2.28 -0.46
N LEU A 92 -14.70 -2.84 -0.09
CA LEU A 92 -14.60 -4.13 0.58
C LEU A 92 -14.25 -4.01 2.07
N GLY A 93 -13.63 -2.92 2.50
CA GLY A 93 -13.13 -2.78 3.87
C GLY A 93 -11.82 -3.52 4.14
N VAL A 94 -10.88 -3.47 3.20
CA VAL A 94 -9.54 -4.04 3.36
C VAL A 94 -8.47 -3.01 3.04
N THR A 95 -7.33 -3.11 3.73
CA THR A 95 -6.07 -2.47 3.34
C THR A 95 -5.25 -3.49 2.55
N LEU A 96 -4.60 -3.04 1.48
CA LEU A 96 -3.94 -3.92 0.52
C LEU A 96 -2.52 -3.44 0.25
N GLU A 97 -1.61 -4.40 0.08
CA GLU A 97 -0.29 -4.18 -0.52
C GLU A 97 -0.12 -5.07 -1.76
N THR A 98 0.80 -4.69 -2.65
CA THR A 98 1.11 -5.50 -3.84
C THR A 98 2.19 -6.51 -3.52
N VAL A 99 2.02 -7.75 -3.96
CA VAL A 99 3.11 -8.74 -3.90
C VAL A 99 4.23 -8.31 -4.85
N ARG A 100 5.41 -8.05 -4.31
CA ARG A 100 6.59 -7.63 -5.08
C ARG A 100 7.40 -8.82 -5.59
N GLY A 101 8.08 -8.60 -6.73
CA GLY A 101 8.90 -9.57 -7.48
C GLY A 101 9.64 -10.59 -6.64
N GLU A 102 10.70 -10.14 -5.98
CA GLU A 102 11.61 -10.95 -5.18
C GLU A 102 10.95 -11.63 -3.96
N PHE A 103 9.81 -11.12 -3.49
CA PHE A 103 9.09 -11.61 -2.32
C PHE A 103 7.97 -12.59 -2.66
N ALA A 104 7.59 -12.75 -3.94
CA ALA A 104 6.54 -13.67 -4.37
C ALA A 104 6.81 -15.12 -3.94
N ARG A 105 8.08 -15.52 -3.91
CA ARG A 105 8.53 -16.85 -3.48
C ARG A 105 8.18 -17.17 -2.02
N VAL A 106 8.14 -16.15 -1.14
CA VAL A 106 7.73 -16.33 0.26
C VAL A 106 6.27 -16.75 0.35
N TYR A 107 5.47 -16.33 -0.62
CA TYR A 107 4.06 -16.65 -0.75
C TYR A 107 3.79 -17.80 -1.74
N GLU A 108 4.82 -18.57 -2.12
CA GLU A 108 4.71 -19.70 -3.06
C GLU A 108 3.99 -19.35 -4.37
N LEU A 109 4.04 -18.08 -4.76
CA LEU A 109 3.41 -17.61 -5.99
C LEU A 109 4.37 -17.81 -7.17
N PRO A 110 3.87 -18.29 -8.33
CA PRO A 110 4.70 -18.50 -9.52
C PRO A 110 5.19 -17.19 -10.15
N ASP A 111 4.48 -16.09 -9.91
CA ASP A 111 4.82 -14.74 -10.32
C ASP A 111 4.35 -13.73 -9.26
N ALA A 112 4.92 -12.52 -9.28
CA ALA A 112 4.58 -11.45 -8.36
C ALA A 112 3.27 -10.76 -8.77
N LYS A 113 2.17 -11.51 -8.67
CA LYS A 113 0.81 -11.05 -8.96
C LYS A 113 -0.10 -11.34 -7.79
N GLY A 114 -0.92 -10.35 -7.47
CA GLY A 114 -1.90 -10.43 -6.40
C GLY A 114 -1.80 -9.27 -5.42
N ALA A 115 -2.83 -9.14 -4.61
CA ALA A 115 -2.94 -8.14 -3.57
C ALA A 115 -3.02 -8.83 -2.21
N ILE A 116 -2.06 -8.58 -1.33
CA ILE A 116 -2.09 -9.10 0.03
C ILE A 116 -2.92 -8.17 0.91
N VAL A 117 -3.84 -8.76 1.66
CA VAL A 117 -4.68 -8.08 2.65
C VAL A 117 -3.82 -7.84 3.89
N THR A 118 -3.45 -6.59 4.13
CA THR A 118 -2.67 -6.23 5.32
C THR A 118 -3.55 -6.02 6.54
N ASP A 119 -4.76 -5.51 6.36
CA ASP A 119 -5.71 -5.26 7.43
C ASP A 119 -7.14 -5.41 6.92
N VAL A 120 -8.04 -5.87 7.78
CA VAL A 120 -9.47 -6.01 7.49
C VAL A 120 -10.25 -5.10 8.43
N ARG A 121 -10.83 -4.05 7.86
CA ARG A 121 -11.66 -3.09 8.56
C ARG A 121 -13.10 -3.58 8.62
N GLU A 122 -13.93 -2.88 9.39
CA GLU A 122 -15.37 -3.05 9.29
C GLU A 122 -15.82 -2.82 7.84
N GLY A 123 -16.44 -3.85 7.27
CA GLY A 123 -16.83 -3.84 5.87
C GLY A 123 -17.23 -5.21 5.34
N PRO A 124 -17.65 -5.27 4.07
CA PRO A 124 -18.17 -6.50 3.47
C PRO A 124 -17.19 -7.67 3.46
N ALA A 125 -15.90 -7.44 3.22
CA ALA A 125 -14.91 -8.51 3.14
C ALA A 125 -14.71 -9.21 4.50
N GLY A 126 -14.62 -8.44 5.58
CA GLY A 126 -14.54 -9.00 6.94
C GLY A 126 -15.79 -9.79 7.31
N LYS A 127 -16.99 -9.28 6.97
CA LYS A 127 -18.25 -10.01 7.18
C LYS A 127 -18.33 -11.31 6.38
N ALA A 128 -17.72 -11.33 5.20
CA ALA A 128 -17.63 -12.52 4.37
C ALA A 128 -16.49 -13.48 4.83
N GLY A 129 -15.66 -13.09 5.80
CA GLY A 129 -14.62 -13.95 6.37
C GLY A 129 -13.25 -13.81 5.73
N MET A 130 -12.99 -12.73 4.98
CA MET A 130 -11.63 -12.32 4.59
C MET A 130 -10.81 -12.00 5.84
N GLN A 131 -9.53 -12.34 5.82
CA GLN A 131 -8.60 -12.19 6.94
C GLN A 131 -7.33 -11.45 6.49
N ALA A 132 -6.63 -10.85 7.45
CA ALA A 132 -5.28 -10.36 7.20
C ALA A 132 -4.38 -11.54 6.77
N ASN A 133 -3.44 -11.26 5.86
CA ASN A 133 -2.56 -12.21 5.17
C ASN A 133 -3.21 -13.03 4.05
N ASP A 134 -4.51 -12.88 3.78
CA ASP A 134 -5.08 -13.43 2.56
C ASP A 134 -4.47 -12.74 1.34
N ILE A 135 -4.17 -13.51 0.29
CA ILE A 135 -3.61 -12.98 -0.95
C ILE A 135 -4.64 -13.13 -2.05
N ILE A 136 -5.25 -12.02 -2.45
CA ILE A 136 -6.26 -12.01 -3.50
C ILE A 136 -5.55 -12.08 -4.85
N VAL A 137 -5.83 -13.15 -5.60
CA VAL A 137 -5.20 -13.46 -6.89
C VAL A 137 -6.18 -13.35 -8.05
N GLU A 138 -7.49 -13.37 -7.76
CA GLU A 138 -8.54 -13.29 -8.79
C GLU A 138 -9.74 -12.46 -8.35
N PHE A 139 -10.38 -11.81 -9.33
CA PHE A 139 -11.61 -11.05 -9.21
C PHE A 139 -12.53 -11.43 -10.37
N ASN A 140 -13.68 -12.03 -10.08
CA ASN A 140 -14.65 -12.53 -11.06
C ASN A 140 -13.99 -13.40 -12.16
N GLY A 141 -13.08 -14.29 -11.76
CA GLY A 141 -12.33 -15.16 -12.68
C GLY A 141 -11.20 -14.48 -13.46
N GLN A 142 -10.99 -13.17 -13.27
CA GLN A 142 -9.87 -12.45 -13.87
C GLN A 142 -8.71 -12.35 -12.88
N ARG A 143 -7.49 -12.58 -13.37
CA ARG A 143 -6.28 -12.45 -12.56
C ARG A 143 -6.08 -11.01 -12.07
N ILE A 144 -5.68 -10.87 -10.81
CA ILE A 144 -5.28 -9.59 -10.20
C ILE A 144 -3.77 -9.42 -10.35
N ASN A 145 -3.35 -8.28 -10.90
CA ASN A 145 -1.93 -7.97 -11.06
C ASN A 145 -1.31 -7.39 -9.79
N GLY A 146 -2.09 -6.67 -8.96
CA GLY A 146 -1.62 -6.03 -7.75
C GLY A 146 -2.74 -5.32 -7.00
N SER A 147 -2.39 -4.63 -5.92
CA SER A 147 -3.35 -3.92 -5.07
C SER A 147 -4.13 -2.84 -5.82
N GLN A 148 -3.47 -2.06 -6.69
CA GLN A 148 -4.15 -1.00 -7.43
C GLN A 148 -5.17 -1.54 -8.45
N ASP A 149 -4.84 -2.66 -9.11
CA ASP A 149 -5.74 -3.33 -10.04
C ASP A 149 -7.03 -3.76 -9.32
N LEU A 150 -6.88 -4.40 -8.16
CA LEU A 150 -8.01 -4.77 -7.32
C LEU A 150 -8.81 -3.55 -6.83
N ILE A 151 -8.14 -2.48 -6.39
CA ILE A 151 -8.79 -1.23 -5.96
C ILE A 151 -9.65 -0.67 -7.09
N ASN A 152 -9.12 -0.60 -8.32
CA ASN A 152 -9.83 -0.06 -9.47
C ASN A 152 -11.07 -0.91 -9.81
N LYS A 153 -10.90 -2.24 -9.90
CA LYS A 153 -12.01 -3.17 -10.19
C LYS A 153 -13.13 -3.09 -9.15
N VAL A 154 -12.78 -3.03 -7.87
CA VAL A 154 -13.75 -2.88 -6.78
C VAL A 154 -14.43 -1.52 -6.86
N ALA A 155 -13.67 -0.44 -7.06
CA ALA A 155 -14.22 0.91 -7.10
C ALA A 155 -15.22 1.13 -8.24
N SER A 156 -14.99 0.51 -9.39
CA SER A 156 -15.88 0.54 -10.55
C SER A 156 -17.08 -0.40 -10.44
N THR A 157 -17.12 -1.29 -9.44
CA THR A 157 -18.22 -2.21 -9.26
C THR A 157 -19.40 -1.52 -8.58
N PRO A 158 -20.63 -1.63 -9.12
CA PRO A 158 -21.85 -1.15 -8.48
C PRO A 158 -21.99 -1.62 -7.02
N VAL A 159 -22.41 -0.69 -6.16
CA VAL A 159 -22.73 -1.01 -4.77
C VAL A 159 -23.89 -2.02 -4.73
N GLY A 160 -23.75 -3.05 -3.91
CA GLY A 160 -24.69 -4.17 -3.76
C GLY A 160 -24.42 -5.33 -4.71
N GLN A 161 -23.63 -5.15 -5.77
CA GLN A 161 -23.29 -6.24 -6.67
C GLN A 161 -22.39 -7.27 -5.95
N THR A 162 -22.71 -8.55 -6.12
CA THR A 162 -21.87 -9.64 -5.60
C THR A 162 -20.71 -9.92 -6.55
N ILE A 163 -19.51 -9.99 -6.00
CA ILE A 163 -18.28 -10.37 -6.69
C ILE A 163 -17.74 -11.67 -6.11
N ASN A 164 -16.95 -12.40 -6.92
CA ASN A 164 -16.22 -13.59 -6.50
C ASN A 164 -14.73 -13.27 -6.45
N LEU A 165 -14.12 -13.43 -5.29
CA LEU A 165 -12.68 -13.27 -5.07
C LEU A 165 -12.03 -14.64 -4.97
N GLY A 166 -11.01 -14.90 -5.78
CA GLY A 166 -10.10 -16.03 -5.58
C GLY A 166 -8.91 -15.56 -4.75
N TYR A 167 -8.59 -16.28 -3.68
CA TYR A 167 -7.52 -15.90 -2.77
C TYR A 167 -6.74 -17.11 -2.25
N LEU A 168 -5.52 -16.86 -1.79
CA LEU A 168 -4.71 -17.83 -1.05
C LEU A 168 -4.77 -17.50 0.43
N ARG A 169 -4.94 -18.51 1.26
CA ARG A 169 -4.87 -18.41 2.72
C ARG A 169 -3.86 -19.38 3.27
N ASP A 170 -3.02 -18.91 4.18
CA ASP A 170 -2.13 -19.78 4.93
C ASP A 170 -2.92 -20.51 6.03
N VAL A 171 -2.97 -21.83 5.94
CA VAL A 171 -3.59 -22.74 6.90
C VAL A 171 -2.53 -23.74 7.33
N ASP A 172 -2.12 -23.66 8.59
CA ASP A 172 -1.09 -24.51 9.19
C ASP A 172 0.23 -24.57 8.39
N GLY A 173 0.64 -23.43 7.82
CA GLY A 173 1.88 -23.27 7.07
C GLY A 173 1.76 -23.60 5.57
N LYS A 174 0.59 -24.05 5.12
CA LYS A 174 0.31 -24.36 3.71
C LYS A 174 -0.61 -23.33 3.09
N LEU A 175 -0.30 -22.89 1.87
CA LEU A 175 -1.18 -21.98 1.14
C LEU A 175 -2.27 -22.76 0.43
N GLU A 176 -3.51 -22.54 0.85
CA GLU A 176 -4.69 -23.11 0.24
C GLU A 176 -5.38 -22.07 -0.65
N ARG A 177 -5.77 -22.49 -1.85
CA ARG A 177 -6.59 -21.68 -2.73
C ARG A 177 -8.06 -21.78 -2.35
N ARG A 178 -8.70 -20.63 -2.13
CA ARG A 178 -10.08 -20.51 -1.70
C ARG A 178 -10.81 -19.47 -2.56
N ALA A 179 -12.13 -19.50 -2.50
CA ALA A 179 -13.00 -18.53 -3.15
C ALA A 179 -13.93 -17.88 -2.13
N LEU A 180 -14.27 -16.61 -2.34
CA LEU A 180 -15.18 -15.87 -1.49
C LEU A 180 -16.12 -15.00 -2.30
N SER A 181 -17.43 -15.18 -2.10
CA SER A 181 -18.44 -14.28 -2.65
C SER A 181 -18.72 -13.14 -1.68
N VAL A 182 -18.64 -11.89 -2.16
CA VAL A 182 -18.80 -10.68 -1.34
C VAL A 182 -19.72 -9.70 -2.04
N ALA A 183 -20.74 -9.20 -1.35
CA ALA A 183 -21.52 -8.05 -1.83
C ALA A 183 -20.72 -6.76 -1.65
N VAL A 184 -20.46 -6.03 -2.73
CA VAL A 184 -19.68 -4.78 -2.69
C VAL A 184 -20.43 -3.71 -1.92
N GLY A 185 -19.80 -3.11 -0.91
CA GLY A 185 -20.36 -2.02 -0.12
C GLY A 185 -20.10 -0.65 -0.75
N GLU A 186 -20.71 0.39 -0.19
CA GLU A 186 -20.37 1.77 -0.53
C GLU A 186 -19.19 2.24 0.32
N ARG A 187 -18.21 2.89 -0.30
CA ARG A 187 -17.09 3.48 0.43
C ARG A 187 -17.60 4.60 1.34
N PRO A 188 -17.28 4.57 2.65
CA PRO A 188 -17.61 5.69 3.54
C PRO A 188 -16.99 6.99 3.00
N PRO A 189 -17.74 8.11 3.00
CA PRO A 189 -17.15 9.40 2.68
C PRO A 189 -16.02 9.69 3.65
N ARG A 190 -14.83 10.00 3.13
CA ARG A 190 -13.77 10.58 3.96
C ARG A 190 -14.16 12.05 4.18
N PRO A 191 -14.07 12.59 5.41
CA PRO A 191 -14.01 14.02 5.60
C PRO A 191 -12.95 14.57 4.63
N SER A 192 -13.32 15.63 3.90
CA SER A 192 -12.56 16.26 2.82
C SER A 192 -11.06 16.27 3.08
N GLU A 193 -10.30 15.48 2.30
CA GLU A 193 -8.91 15.79 2.00
C GLU A 193 -8.95 17.08 1.18
N ILE A 194 -8.91 18.22 1.87
CA ILE A 194 -8.57 19.50 1.26
C ILE A 194 -7.16 19.32 0.69
N PRO A 195 -6.95 19.51 -0.63
CA PRO A 195 -5.61 19.63 -1.14
C PRO A 195 -5.15 21.06 -0.87
N ASP A 196 -4.44 21.28 0.23
CA ASP A 196 -3.67 22.50 0.44
C ASP A 196 -2.39 22.20 1.22
N GLY A 197 -1.27 22.65 0.67
CA GLY A 197 -0.03 22.90 1.41
C GLY A 197 1.06 21.85 1.21
N ASP A 198 2.08 22.27 0.45
CA ASP A 198 3.42 21.70 0.39
C ASP A 198 3.86 20.99 1.68
N ALA A 199 3.81 19.65 1.67
CA ALA A 199 4.44 18.85 2.70
C ALA A 199 5.89 18.57 2.30
N ALA A 200 6.77 19.50 2.68
CA ALA A 200 8.21 19.29 2.64
C ALA A 200 8.59 18.06 3.48
N THR A 201 9.27 17.10 2.85
CA THR A 201 9.88 15.96 3.54
C THR A 201 11.16 16.45 4.25
N PRO A 202 11.33 16.23 5.57
CA PRO A 202 12.60 16.57 6.24
C PRO A 202 13.73 15.66 5.73
N PRO A 203 14.95 16.18 5.51
CA PRO A 203 16.09 15.35 5.12
C PRO A 203 16.51 14.43 6.28
N ALA A 204 16.76 13.17 5.95
CA ALA A 204 17.38 12.20 6.85
C ALA A 204 18.80 12.69 7.22
N LYS A 205 19.06 12.80 8.53
CA LYS A 205 20.41 13.10 9.04
C LYS A 205 21.20 11.80 9.09
N SER A 206 22.28 11.73 8.31
CA SER A 206 23.36 10.77 8.49
C SER A 206 24.13 11.07 9.79
N LYS A 207 24.47 10.03 10.55
CA LYS A 207 25.53 10.09 11.55
C LYS A 207 26.45 8.88 11.44
N GLU A 208 27.73 9.19 11.57
CA GLU A 208 28.90 8.32 11.40
C GLU A 208 29.04 7.24 12.48
N THR A 209 29.78 6.21 12.08
CA THR A 209 30.06 4.91 12.68
C THR A 209 31.24 4.93 13.67
N THR A 210 31.27 3.94 14.58
CA THR A 210 32.51 3.42 15.20
C THR A 210 32.32 1.92 15.53
N PRO A 211 33.34 1.04 15.44
CA PRO A 211 33.15 -0.39 15.15
C PRO A 211 33.41 -1.37 16.31
N ALA A 212 33.08 -2.66 16.04
CA ALA A 212 33.43 -3.94 16.67
C ALA A 212 32.23 -4.65 17.38
N ALA A 213 31.97 -5.96 17.28
CA ALA A 213 32.76 -7.10 16.83
C ALA A 213 31.87 -8.26 16.31
N ALA A 214 32.51 -9.09 15.47
CA ALA A 214 32.22 -10.41 14.91
C ALA A 214 30.90 -11.20 15.19
N ASP A 215 30.44 -11.73 14.04
CA ASP A 215 29.79 -13.01 13.75
C ASP A 215 28.25 -13.13 13.76
N ARG A 216 27.75 -13.39 12.54
CA ARG A 216 26.37 -13.41 12.00
C ARG A 216 25.76 -12.04 11.66
N PRO A 217 25.15 -11.87 10.46
CA PRO A 217 24.36 -10.68 10.15
C PRO A 217 23.19 -10.61 11.13
N ARG A 218 23.29 -9.70 12.10
CA ARG A 218 22.17 -9.39 12.98
C ARG A 218 21.22 -8.50 12.20
N LEU A 219 19.93 -8.80 12.26
CA LEU A 219 18.89 -7.95 11.68
C LEU A 219 18.97 -6.50 12.17
N GLY A 220 19.57 -6.27 13.35
CA GLY A 220 19.63 -4.95 13.96
C GLY A 220 18.35 -4.58 14.70
N VAL A 221 17.61 -5.56 15.19
CA VAL A 221 16.42 -5.34 16.01
C VAL A 221 16.64 -5.94 17.39
N THR A 222 16.28 -5.18 18.42
CA THR A 222 16.11 -5.69 19.78
C THR A 222 14.63 -5.93 20.01
N LEU A 223 14.30 -7.16 20.42
CA LEU A 223 12.93 -7.62 20.58
C LEU A 223 12.65 -8.00 22.03
N SER A 224 11.41 -7.78 22.46
CA SER A 224 10.89 -8.25 23.74
C SER A 224 9.52 -8.91 23.55
N GLU A 225 9.16 -9.80 24.48
CA GLU A 225 7.82 -10.40 24.47
C GLU A 225 6.76 -9.36 24.83
N LEU A 226 5.67 -9.34 24.05
CA LEU A 226 4.55 -8.45 24.33
C LEU A 226 3.71 -9.01 25.48
N THR A 227 4.05 -8.63 26.72
CA THR A 227 3.28 -9.03 27.91
C THR A 227 1.89 -8.40 27.90
N PRO A 228 0.88 -9.01 28.56
CA PRO A 228 -0.47 -8.43 28.65
C PRO A 228 -0.49 -7.02 29.25
N VAL A 229 0.41 -6.73 30.19
CA VAL A 229 0.55 -5.40 30.81
C VAL A 229 1.04 -4.39 29.78
N LEU A 230 2.13 -4.70 29.07
CA LEU A 230 2.69 -3.83 28.04
C LEU A 230 1.70 -3.64 26.86
N ALA A 231 0.99 -4.69 26.47
CA ALA A 231 -0.05 -4.62 25.46
C ALA A 231 -1.18 -3.67 25.87
N ASN A 232 -1.56 -3.66 27.15
CA ASN A 232 -2.56 -2.72 27.67
C ASN A 232 -2.04 -1.29 27.67
N GLU A 233 -0.82 -1.06 28.15
CA GLU A 233 -0.19 0.26 28.23
C GLU A 233 -0.04 0.92 26.86
N LYS A 234 0.24 0.12 25.83
CA LYS A 234 0.48 0.58 24.46
C LYS A 234 -0.77 0.54 23.57
N ASN A 235 -1.96 0.25 24.12
CA ASN A 235 -3.22 0.08 23.37
C ASN A 235 -3.17 -1.01 22.28
N LEU A 236 -2.43 -2.08 22.53
CA LEU A 236 -2.21 -3.23 21.65
C LEU A 236 -2.99 -4.46 22.14
N ARG A 237 -4.15 -4.27 22.78
CA ARG A 237 -4.96 -5.39 23.30
C ARG A 237 -5.31 -6.38 22.19
N GLY A 238 -5.08 -7.66 22.45
CA GLY A 238 -5.35 -8.74 21.50
C GLY A 238 -4.29 -8.92 20.41
N VAL A 239 -3.29 -8.03 20.36
CA VAL A 239 -2.13 -8.20 19.48
C VAL A 239 -1.19 -9.24 20.11
N ARG A 240 -0.70 -10.15 19.27
CA ARG A 240 0.36 -11.11 19.61
C ARG A 240 1.59 -10.81 18.78
N GLY A 241 2.76 -11.08 19.33
CA GLY A 241 4.04 -10.87 18.66
C GLY A 241 5.15 -10.44 19.60
N LEU A 242 6.27 -10.04 19.00
CA LEU A 242 7.39 -9.44 19.69
C LEU A 242 7.43 -7.94 19.43
N ILE A 243 7.55 -7.14 20.48
CA ILE A 243 7.68 -5.69 20.35
C ILE A 243 9.14 -5.31 20.07
N ILE A 244 9.35 -4.38 19.14
CA ILE A 244 10.65 -3.80 18.85
C ILE A 244 10.95 -2.73 19.90
N THR A 245 11.98 -2.95 20.70
CA THR A 245 12.40 -2.01 21.75
C THR A 245 13.52 -1.10 21.31
N ASP A 246 14.30 -1.51 20.32
CA ASP A 246 15.44 -0.75 19.79
C ASP A 246 15.78 -1.23 18.37
N ILE A 247 16.28 -0.33 17.53
CA ILE A 247 16.78 -0.64 16.18
C ILE A 247 18.20 -0.11 16.06
N ASP A 248 19.14 -1.00 15.74
CA ASP A 248 20.53 -0.66 15.46
C ASP A 248 20.62 0.14 14.16
N PRO A 249 21.11 1.40 14.19
CA PRO A 249 21.26 2.22 12.99
C PRO A 249 22.21 1.63 11.94
N SER A 250 23.11 0.75 12.35
CA SER A 250 24.04 0.03 11.47
C SER A 250 23.54 -1.36 11.04
N GLY A 251 22.39 -1.79 11.56
CA GLY A 251 21.83 -3.10 11.29
C GLY A 251 21.04 -3.18 9.97
N LEU A 252 20.79 -4.41 9.51
CA LEU A 252 20.18 -4.66 8.20
C LEU A 252 18.81 -3.98 8.00
N VAL A 253 18.02 -3.84 9.06
CA VAL A 253 16.68 -3.26 8.94
C VAL A 253 16.65 -1.74 9.06
N SER A 254 17.78 -1.07 9.25
CA SER A 254 17.82 0.38 9.50
C SER A 254 17.22 1.21 8.35
N ASP A 255 17.41 0.74 7.11
CA ASP A 255 16.87 1.36 5.89
C ASP A 255 15.42 0.95 5.58
N THR A 256 14.79 0.13 6.43
CA THR A 256 13.38 -0.27 6.28
C THR A 256 12.43 0.69 6.97
N GLU A 257 11.12 0.45 6.87
CA GLU A 257 10.11 1.19 7.62
C GLU A 257 9.88 0.66 9.05
N LEU A 258 10.69 -0.31 9.51
CA LEU A 258 10.63 -0.78 10.90
C LEU A 258 11.00 0.34 11.88
N ARG A 259 10.23 0.45 12.97
CA ARG A 259 10.42 1.44 14.04
C ARG A 259 10.20 0.78 15.39
N GLU A 260 10.72 1.41 16.44
CA GLU A 260 10.41 1.05 17.82
C GLU A 260 8.90 1.09 18.09
N ASN A 261 8.46 0.26 19.04
CA ASN A 261 7.06 0.01 19.41
C ASN A 261 6.22 -0.70 18.34
N MET A 262 6.77 -1.02 17.18
CA MET A 262 6.12 -1.94 16.24
C MET A 262 6.22 -3.39 16.74
N ILE A 263 5.30 -4.25 16.30
CA ILE A 263 5.13 -5.61 16.82
C ILE A 263 5.28 -6.60 15.67
N VAL A 264 6.35 -7.37 15.67
CA VAL A 264 6.59 -8.45 14.71
C VAL A 264 5.67 -9.61 15.04
N GLN A 265 4.75 -9.92 14.13
CA GLN A 265 3.75 -10.98 14.32
C GLN A 265 4.07 -12.24 13.51
N ARG A 266 4.66 -12.06 12.32
CA ARG A 266 5.09 -13.16 11.45
C ARG A 266 6.37 -12.79 10.73
N VAL A 267 7.18 -13.80 10.43
CA VAL A 267 8.34 -13.71 9.52
C VAL A 267 8.23 -14.85 8.52
N ASN A 268 8.24 -14.54 7.22
CA ASN A 268 8.08 -15.50 6.12
C ASN A 268 6.88 -16.45 6.32
N ARG A 269 5.72 -15.85 6.61
CA ARG A 269 4.46 -16.52 6.97
C ARG A 269 4.51 -17.34 8.27
N GLN A 270 5.62 -17.48 8.97
CA GLN A 270 5.63 -18.20 10.24
C GLN A 270 5.23 -17.27 11.40
N PRO A 271 4.27 -17.66 12.27
CA PRO A 271 3.96 -16.89 13.47
C PRO A 271 5.19 -16.72 14.36
N VAL A 272 5.32 -15.54 14.95
CA VAL A 272 6.34 -15.24 15.95
C VAL A 272 5.63 -14.83 17.23
N ASN A 273 5.65 -15.68 18.26
CA ASN A 273 5.04 -15.35 19.56
C ASN A 273 6.09 -15.25 20.67
N THR A 274 7.23 -15.91 20.50
CA THR A 274 8.34 -15.96 21.46
C THR A 274 9.65 -15.57 20.78
N LEU A 275 10.64 -15.17 21.56
CA LEU A 275 12.00 -14.93 21.06
C LEU A 275 12.59 -16.20 20.42
N ALA A 276 12.27 -17.37 20.96
CA ALA A 276 12.71 -18.66 20.40
C ALA A 276 12.13 -18.91 18.99
N ASP A 277 10.87 -18.53 18.74
CA ASP A 277 10.29 -18.61 17.39
C ASP A 277 11.07 -17.74 16.41
N PHE A 278 11.36 -16.50 16.81
CA PHE A 278 12.09 -15.54 16.00
C PHE A 278 13.49 -16.05 15.66
N GLU A 279 14.28 -16.41 16.69
CA GLU A 279 15.65 -16.92 16.52
C GLU A 279 15.69 -18.17 15.63
N ARG A 280 14.71 -19.07 15.79
CA ARG A 280 14.59 -20.25 14.92
C ARG A 280 14.31 -19.86 13.46
N ILE A 281 13.43 -18.89 13.21
CA ILE A 281 13.10 -18.48 11.84
C ILE A 281 14.30 -17.79 11.19
N ILE A 282 14.90 -16.82 11.89
CA ILE A 282 16.03 -16.05 11.37
C ILE A 282 17.28 -16.93 11.20
N GLY A 283 17.54 -17.85 12.13
CA GLY A 283 18.65 -18.79 12.05
C GLY A 283 18.60 -19.76 10.86
N ASN A 284 17.43 -19.90 10.21
CA ASN A 284 17.28 -20.70 8.99
C ASN A 284 17.43 -19.88 7.69
N LEU A 285 17.52 -18.56 7.78
CA LEU A 285 17.71 -17.69 6.62
C LEU A 285 19.14 -17.77 6.10
N LYS A 286 19.28 -17.68 4.78
CA LYS A 286 20.55 -17.62 4.07
C LYS A 286 20.70 -16.26 3.42
N ILE A 287 21.95 -15.82 3.25
CA ILE A 287 22.24 -14.59 2.51
C ILE A 287 21.57 -14.66 1.12
N GLY A 288 20.88 -13.59 0.73
CA GLY A 288 20.02 -13.52 -0.45
C GLY A 288 18.58 -13.99 -0.22
N ASP A 289 18.20 -14.36 1.01
CA ASP A 289 16.83 -14.71 1.32
C ASP A 289 15.88 -13.52 1.35
N ALA A 290 14.75 -13.65 0.66
CA ALA A 290 13.67 -12.69 0.75
C ALA A 290 13.00 -12.82 2.13
N VAL A 291 12.94 -11.71 2.86
CA VAL A 291 12.30 -11.65 4.17
C VAL A 291 11.05 -10.78 4.10
N VAL A 292 9.93 -11.32 4.57
CA VAL A 292 8.65 -10.65 4.72
C VAL A 292 8.27 -10.69 6.18
N MET A 293 8.15 -9.52 6.80
CA MET A 293 7.66 -9.37 8.16
C MET A 293 6.25 -8.78 8.14
N ASN A 294 5.34 -9.43 8.85
CA ASN A 294 4.04 -8.84 9.18
C ASN A 294 4.15 -8.12 10.50
N VAL A 295 3.85 -6.83 10.49
CA VAL A 295 4.11 -5.96 11.62
C VAL A 295 2.86 -5.19 11.99
N ALA A 296 2.50 -5.21 13.27
CA ALA A 296 1.44 -4.37 13.80
C ALA A 296 2.02 -3.10 14.43
N TYR A 297 1.25 -2.02 14.43
CA TYR A 297 1.60 -0.78 15.11
C TYR A 297 0.35 -0.01 15.54
N GLU A 298 0.44 0.73 16.63
CA GLU A 298 -0.62 1.60 17.09
C GLU A 298 -0.49 2.98 16.43
N ARG A 299 -1.60 3.50 15.88
CA ARG A 299 -1.68 4.89 15.42
C ARG A 299 -3.11 5.39 15.54
N GLY A 300 -3.29 6.46 16.31
CA GLY A 300 -4.58 7.17 16.40
C GLY A 300 -5.67 6.40 17.15
N GLY A 301 -5.29 5.64 18.18
CA GLY A 301 -6.17 4.78 18.99
C GLY A 301 -6.53 3.46 18.31
N ARG A 302 -5.78 3.04 17.28
CA ARG A 302 -6.08 1.83 16.50
C ARG A 302 -4.81 1.06 16.18
N VAL A 303 -4.92 -0.27 16.24
CA VAL A 303 -3.90 -1.19 15.73
C VAL A 303 -4.05 -1.26 14.21
N ASN A 304 -2.95 -1.04 13.51
CA ASN A 304 -2.80 -1.17 12.08
C ASN A 304 -1.78 -2.27 11.79
N GLN A 305 -1.81 -2.82 10.58
CA GLN A 305 -0.88 -3.84 10.12
C GLN A 305 -0.25 -3.39 8.79
N THR A 306 1.03 -3.69 8.62
CA THR A 306 1.79 -3.45 7.39
C THR A 306 2.78 -4.59 7.15
N ILE A 307 3.34 -4.65 5.95
CA ILE A 307 4.35 -5.63 5.57
C ILE A 307 5.67 -4.92 5.33
N ILE A 308 6.70 -5.38 6.03
CA ILE A 308 8.08 -4.96 5.76
C ILE A 308 8.77 -6.05 4.96
N GLN A 309 9.44 -5.64 3.89
CA GLN A 309 10.11 -6.55 2.96
C GLN A 309 11.55 -6.11 2.75
N PHE A 310 12.49 -7.03 2.89
CA PHE A 310 13.91 -6.77 2.64
C PHE A 310 14.65 -8.08 2.30
N THR A 311 15.82 -7.97 1.69
CA THR A 311 16.68 -9.12 1.42
C THR A 311 17.65 -9.32 2.58
N TYR A 312 17.77 -10.55 3.07
CA TYR A 312 18.75 -10.93 4.08
C TYR A 312 20.16 -10.85 3.49
N GLN A 313 21.00 -9.96 4.02
CA GLN A 313 22.38 -9.75 3.55
C GLN A 313 23.41 -10.29 4.53
#